data_AF-A0A4U7D7I3-F1
#
_entry.id   AF-A0A4U7D7I3-F1
#
_cell.length_a   1.000
_cell.length_b   1.000
_cell.length_c   1.000
_cell.angle_alpha   90.00
_cell.angle_beta   90.00
_cell.angle_gamma   90.00
#
_symmetry.space_group_name_H-M   'P 1'
#
loop_
_entity.id
_entity.type
_entity.pdbx_description
1 polymer ?
#
loop_
_entity_poly.entity_id
_entity_poly.type
_entity_poly.pdbx_seq_one_letter_code
_entity_poly.pdbx_strand_id
1 'polypeptide(L)'
;TDNHSISAGLDYPAIGPEHAALQEMGRAEYHAVSDDEALAAFRELSEAEGIIPALEPAHALALAAKLAEEDRHDTLLVNLCGRGDKDMQTAAEHFDLSD
;
A
#
# COMPACT_ATOMS: atom_id res chain seq x y z
N THR A 1 6.04 19.82 10.39
CA THR A 1 4.88 19.14 9.77
C THR A 1 5.50 18.28 8.71
N ASP A 2 6.03 17.16 9.17
CA ASP A 2 6.91 16.31 8.39
C ASP A 2 6.05 15.22 7.76
N ASN A 3 6.36 14.87 6.51
CA ASN A 3 5.79 13.67 5.91
C ASN A 3 6.37 12.47 6.66
N HIS A 4 5.54 11.50 6.97
CA HIS A 4 5.95 10.27 7.64
C HIS A 4 5.13 9.14 7.07
N SER A 5 5.81 8.13 6.55
CA SER A 5 5.22 6.85 6.19
C SER A 5 6.13 5.74 6.66
N ILE A 6 5.54 4.62 7.09
CA ILE A 6 6.27 3.37 7.36
C ILE A 6 6.98 2.85 6.10
N SER A 7 6.47 3.22 4.93
CA SER A 7 7.02 2.87 3.63
C SER A 7 7.94 3.99 3.14
N ALA A 8 9.25 3.77 3.22
CA ALA A 8 10.25 4.74 2.77
C ALA A 8 10.05 5.20 1.31
N GLY A 9 9.54 4.35 0.42
CA GLY A 9 9.27 4.70 -0.97
C GLY A 9 8.05 5.63 -1.19
N LEU A 10 7.19 5.79 -0.18
CA LEU A 10 6.02 6.68 -0.21
C LEU A 10 6.20 7.93 0.66
N ASP A 11 7.31 8.03 1.41
CA ASP A 11 7.68 9.23 2.15
C ASP A 11 8.28 10.30 1.22
N TYR A 12 7.49 10.69 0.22
CA TYR A 12 7.81 11.73 -0.75
C TYR A 12 6.65 12.75 -0.79
N PRO A 13 6.88 14.04 -0.51
CA PRO A 13 5.81 15.00 -0.26
C PRO A 13 5.09 15.49 -1.54
N ALA A 14 5.38 14.90 -2.70
CA ALA A 14 4.89 15.37 -3.98
C ALA A 14 4.45 14.21 -4.88
N ILE A 15 3.83 14.54 -6.00
CA ILE A 15 3.38 13.58 -7.00
C ILE A 15 3.86 14.02 -8.38
N GLY A 16 4.10 13.06 -9.28
CA GLY A 16 4.52 13.36 -10.64
C GLY A 16 3.50 14.23 -11.40
N PRO A 17 3.94 15.13 -12.29
CA PRO A 17 3.04 16.08 -12.97
C PRO A 17 1.99 15.39 -13.86
N GLU A 18 2.31 14.23 -14.42
CA GLU A 18 1.35 13.44 -15.19
C GLU A 18 0.20 12.92 -14.32
N HIS A 19 0.50 12.44 -13.11
CA HIS A 19 -0.51 12.01 -12.14
C HIS A 19 -1.42 13.15 -11.68
N ALA A 20 -0.83 14.32 -11.42
CA ALA A 20 -1.59 15.54 -11.09
C ALA A 20 -2.55 15.92 -12.23
N ALA A 21 -2.09 15.88 -13.49
CA ALA A 21 -2.93 16.15 -14.64
C ALA A 21 -4.05 15.11 -14.82
N LEU A 22 -3.77 13.82 -14.59
CA LEU A 22 -4.79 12.77 -14.63
C LEU A 22 -5.86 12.96 -13.56
N GLN A 23 -5.49 13.44 -12.37
CA GLN A 23 -6.43 13.80 -11.30
C GLN A 23 -7.32 14.97 -11.73
N GLU A 24 -6.72 16.04 -12.24
CA GLU A 24 -7.43 17.26 -12.66
C GLU A 24 -8.44 16.97 -13.78
N MET A 25 -8.09 16.06 -14.69
CA MET A 25 -8.99 15.59 -15.75
C MET A 25 -10.06 14.59 -15.28
N GLY A 26 -10.06 14.18 -14.01
CA GLY A 26 -10.98 13.16 -13.48
C GLY A 26 -10.73 11.75 -14.03
N ARG A 27 -9.51 11.48 -14.53
CA ARG A 27 -9.13 10.19 -15.11
C ARG A 27 -8.48 9.23 -14.11
N ALA A 28 -8.09 9.72 -12.95
CA ALA A 28 -7.52 8.92 -11.87
C ALA A 28 -8.01 9.46 -10.52
N GLU A 29 -8.34 8.55 -9.60
CA GLU A 29 -8.62 8.85 -8.20
C GLU A 29 -7.40 8.53 -7.35
N TYR A 30 -7.13 9.36 -6.34
CA TYR A 30 -6.00 9.21 -5.43
C TYR A 30 -6.54 9.13 -4.01
N HIS A 31 -6.14 8.08 -3.29
CA HIS A 31 -6.65 7.76 -1.97
C HIS A 31 -5.49 7.70 -0.98
N ALA A 32 -5.73 8.18 0.23
CA ALA A 32 -4.81 8.00 1.34
C ALA A 32 -5.08 6.64 2.00
N VAL A 33 -3.99 5.95 2.34
CA VAL A 33 -4.00 4.69 3.10
C VAL A 33 -3.06 4.89 4.26
N SER A 34 -3.49 4.50 5.46
CA SER A 34 -2.68 4.62 6.68
C SER A 34 -1.67 3.49 6.80
N ASP A 35 -0.62 3.71 7.58
CA ASP A 35 0.41 2.70 7.86
C ASP A 35 -0.20 1.42 8.46
N ASP A 36 -1.18 1.53 9.36
CA ASP A 36 -1.89 0.38 9.96
C ASP A 36 -2.64 -0.46 8.93
N GLU A 37 -3.29 0.21 7.97
CA GLU A 37 -4.02 -0.48 6.89
C GLU A 37 -3.06 -1.19 5.94
N ALA A 38 -1.94 -0.56 5.62
CA ALA A 38 -0.90 -1.18 4.81
C ALA A 38 -0.29 -2.40 5.53
N LEU A 39 -0.03 -2.32 6.83
CA LEU A 39 0.46 -3.44 7.64
C LEU A 39 -0.55 -4.59 7.69
N ALA A 40 -1.83 -4.30 7.87
CA ALA A 40 -2.88 -5.32 7.84
C ALA A 40 -2.90 -6.06 6.49
N ALA A 41 -2.86 -5.34 5.37
CA ALA A 41 -2.85 -5.91 4.03
C ALA A 41 -1.54 -6.68 3.73
N PHE A 42 -0.39 -6.20 4.23
CA PHE A 42 0.88 -6.92 4.16
C PHE A 42 0.75 -8.30 4.81
N ARG A 43 0.21 -8.35 6.04
CA ARG A 43 0.06 -9.59 6.80
C ARG A 43 -0.92 -10.53 6.13
N GLU A 44 -2.05 -10.01 5.66
CA GLU A 44 -3.07 -10.80 4.97
C GLU A 44 -2.52 -11.49 3.72
N LEU A 45 -1.86 -10.73 2.83
CA LEU A 45 -1.27 -11.32 1.61
C LEU A 45 -0.19 -12.36 1.94
N SER A 46 0.62 -12.08 2.96
CA SER A 46 1.69 -12.97 3.42
C SER A 46 1.14 -14.30 3.95
N GLU A 47 0.08 -14.25 4.74
CA GLU A 47 -0.52 -15.45 5.37
C GLU A 47 -1.43 -16.22 4.41
N ALA A 48 -2.18 -15.53 3.55
CA ALA A 48 -3.13 -16.15 2.63
C ALA A 48 -2.44 -16.76 1.40
N GLU A 49 -1.49 -16.03 0.80
CA GLU A 49 -0.91 -16.39 -0.51
C GLU A 49 0.58 -16.77 -0.41
N GLY A 50 1.22 -16.60 0.75
CA GLY A 50 2.65 -16.85 0.92
C GLY A 50 3.54 -15.85 0.17
N ILE A 51 2.98 -14.71 -0.22
CA ILE A 51 3.69 -13.64 -0.92
C ILE A 51 3.98 -12.53 0.08
N ILE A 52 5.27 -12.22 0.29
CA ILE A 52 5.70 -11.12 1.14
C ILE A 52 5.81 -9.84 0.28
N PRO A 53 4.82 -8.91 0.32
CA PRO A 53 4.88 -7.69 -0.47
C PRO A 53 5.83 -6.67 0.17
N ALA A 54 6.36 -5.72 -0.60
CA ALA A 54 6.92 -4.52 0.03
C ALA A 54 5.82 -3.69 0.71
N LEU A 55 6.18 -2.80 1.64
CA LEU A 55 5.19 -1.93 2.29
C LEU A 55 4.55 -0.93 1.31
N GLU A 56 5.28 -0.52 0.26
CA GLU A 56 4.77 0.35 -0.81
C GLU A 56 3.51 -0.25 -1.49
N PRO A 57 3.52 -1.46 -2.09
CA PRO A 57 2.34 -2.08 -2.69
C PRO A 57 1.31 -2.58 -1.66
N ALA A 58 1.67 -2.75 -0.40
CA ALA A 58 0.71 -3.09 0.65
C ALA A 58 -0.35 -1.97 0.85
N HIS A 59 0.03 -0.71 0.62
CA HIS A 59 -0.94 0.40 0.58
C HIS A 59 -1.98 0.21 -0.54
N ALA A 60 -1.54 -0.24 -1.72
CA ALA A 60 -2.44 -0.50 -2.85
C ALA A 60 -3.37 -1.70 -2.59
N LEU A 61 -2.88 -2.73 -1.90
CA LEU A 61 -3.70 -3.89 -1.49
C LEU A 61 -4.79 -3.49 -0.49
N ALA A 62 -4.44 -2.68 0.52
CA ALA A 62 -5.41 -2.18 1.49
C ALA A 62 -6.53 -1.36 0.82
N LEU A 63 -6.19 -0.51 -0.16
CA LEU A 63 -7.18 0.20 -0.95
C LEU A 63 -8.04 -0.74 -1.80
N ALA A 64 -7.42 -1.75 -2.43
CA ALA A 64 -8.14 -2.73 -3.25
C ALA A 64 -9.18 -3.50 -2.43
N ALA A 65 -8.85 -3.89 -1.19
CA ALA A 65 -9.79 -4.54 -0.28
C ALA A 65 -11.01 -3.65 0.02
N LYS A 66 -10.80 -2.38 0.36
CA LYS A 66 -11.89 -1.40 0.59
C LYS A 66 -12.78 -1.24 -0.65
N LEU A 67 -12.17 -1.10 -1.83
CA LEU A 67 -12.92 -0.95 -3.09
C LEU A 67 -13.73 -2.20 -3.44
N ALA A 68 -13.24 -3.38 -3.09
CA ALA A 68 -13.97 -4.64 -3.25
C ALA A 68 -15.18 -4.71 -2.31
N GLU A 69 -15.07 -4.23 -1.07
CA GLU A 69 -16.19 -4.17 -0.11
C GLU A 69 -17.29 -3.19 -0.55
N GLU A 70 -16.94 -2.12 -1.25
CA GLU A 70 -17.90 -1.14 -1.79
C GLU A 70 -18.74 -1.68 -2.97
N ASP A 71 -18.49 -2.92 -3.43
CA ASP A 71 -19.15 -3.58 -4.58
C ASP A 71 -19.13 -2.70 -5.86
N ARG A 72 -18.10 -1.85 -5.99
CA ARG A 72 -17.95 -0.94 -7.13
C ARG A 72 -17.36 -1.63 -8.35
N HIS A 73 -16.69 -2.76 -8.18
CA HIS A 73 -15.86 -3.38 -9.21
C HIS A 73 -15.87 -4.92 -9.14
N ASP A 74 -16.17 -5.57 -10.28
CA ASP A 74 -16.17 -7.04 -10.40
C ASP A 74 -14.75 -7.65 -10.41
N THR A 75 -13.73 -6.88 -10.82
CA THR A 75 -12.34 -7.35 -10.94
C THR A 75 -11.37 -6.19 -10.73
N LEU A 76 -10.38 -6.40 -9.87
CA LEU A 76 -9.34 -5.42 -9.55
C LEU A 76 -7.97 -5.92 -10.03
N LEU A 77 -7.24 -5.07 -10.75
CA LEU A 77 -5.83 -5.30 -11.12
C LEU A 77 -4.94 -4.45 -10.22
N VAL A 78 -4.08 -5.10 -9.45
CA VAL A 78 -3.18 -4.43 -8.49
C VAL A 78 -1.73 -4.56 -8.95
N ASN A 79 -0.99 -3.45 -8.95
CA ASN A 79 0.44 -3.44 -9.23
C ASN A 79 1.24 -3.79 -7.97
N LEU A 80 1.75 -5.03 -7.90
CA LEU A 80 2.62 -5.49 -6.82
C LEU A 80 4.08 -5.09 -7.10
N CYS A 81 4.38 -3.80 -6.93
CA CYS A 81 5.59 -3.18 -7.46
C CYS A 81 6.93 -3.63 -6.82
N GLY A 82 6.89 -4.40 -5.73
CA GLY A 82 8.08 -4.86 -5.05
C GLY A 82 7.81 -5.99 -4.05
N ARG A 83 8.87 -6.72 -3.71
CA ARG A 83 8.90 -7.76 -2.67
C ARG A 83 9.44 -7.21 -1.36
N GLY A 84 8.98 -7.75 -0.24
CA GLY A 84 9.19 -7.17 1.09
C GLY A 84 10.46 -7.58 1.83
N ASP A 85 11.46 -8.19 1.19
CA ASP A 85 12.68 -8.64 1.90
C ASP A 85 13.35 -7.50 2.70
N LYS A 86 13.32 -6.27 2.16
CA LYS A 86 13.88 -5.08 2.82
C LYS A 86 13.05 -4.59 4.01
N ASP A 87 11.78 -4.92 4.04
CA ASP A 87 10.79 -4.41 5.01
C ASP A 87 10.54 -5.40 6.15
N MET A 88 11.14 -6.59 6.10
CA MET A 88 10.91 -7.67 7.07
C MET A 88 11.26 -7.29 8.51
N GLN A 89 12.30 -6.49 8.73
CA GLN A 89 12.64 -6.06 10.08
C GLN A 89 11.57 -5.10 10.64
N THR A 90 11.15 -4.13 9.84
CA THR A 90 10.08 -3.18 10.20
C THR A 90 8.77 -3.93 10.48
N ALA A 91 8.43 -4.91 9.64
CA ALA A 91 7.27 -5.77 9.85
C ALA A 91 7.39 -6.59 11.15
N ALA A 92 8.56 -7.19 11.41
CA ALA A 92 8.76 -7.99 12.62
C ALA A 92 8.62 -7.17 13.91
N GLU A 93 9.12 -5.93 13.93
CA GLU A 93 8.95 -5.01 15.05
C GLU A 93 7.49 -4.63 15.27
N HIS A 94 6.70 -4.46 14.21
CA HIS A 94 5.28 -4.09 14.31
C HIS A 94 4.36 -5.27 14.66
N PHE A 95 4.76 -6.49 14.32
CA PHE A 95 3.98 -7.70 14.58
C PHE A 95 4.42 -8.47 15.83
N ASP A 96 5.30 -7.88 16.66
CA ASP A 96 5.89 -8.52 17.85
C ASP A 96 6.56 -9.88 17.51
N LEU A 97 7.21 -9.95 16.35
CA LEU A 97 7.93 -11.13 15.86
C LEU A 97 9.46 -11.01 16.04
N SER A 98 9.94 -9.87 16.54
CA SER A 98 11.34 -9.67 16.90
C SER A 98 11.64 -10.25 18.28
N ASP A 99 12.64 -11.15 18.35
CA ASP A 99 13.18 -11.72 19.59
C ASP A 99 13.74 -10.68 20.58
#